data_AF-A0A543KA88-F1
#
_entry.id   AF-A0A543KA88-F1
#
_cell.length_a   1.000
_cell.length_b   1.000
_cell.length_c   1.000
_cell.angle_alpha   90.00
_cell.angle_beta   90.00
_cell.angle_gamma   90.00
#
_symmetry.space_group_name_H-M   'P 1'
#
loop_
_entity.id
_entity.type
_entity.pdbx_description
1 polymer ?
#
loop_
_entity_poly.entity_id
_entity_poly.type
_entity_poly.pdbx_seq_one_letter_code
_entity_poly.pdbx_strand_id
1 'polypeptide(L)' 'MNSPQELNHEDVLRVKLEVLRQKHRDLDEAINALQEKGPSAQLTIQRLKKDKLQLKDQIARIEDELTPDIIA' A
#
# COMPACT_ATOMS: atom_id res chain seq x y z
N MET A 1 -17.61 26.97 19.73
CA MET A 1 -18.41 25.80 19.28
C MET A 1 -17.56 25.06 18.27
N ASN A 2 -16.76 24.07 18.68
CA ASN A 2 -16.02 23.24 17.73
C ASN A 2 -16.99 22.19 17.20
N SER A 3 -17.38 22.34 15.94
CA SER A 3 -18.30 21.42 15.26
C SER A 3 -17.72 20.00 15.26
N PRO A 4 -18.55 18.98 15.50
CA PRO A 4 -18.08 17.62 15.70
C PRO A 4 -17.60 17.01 14.37
N GLN A 5 -16.30 16.75 14.29
CA GLN A 5 -15.70 15.62 13.60
C GLN A 5 -16.24 15.33 12.19
N GLU A 6 -16.04 16.25 11.25
CA GLU A 6 -15.77 15.79 9.89
C GLU A 6 -14.40 15.09 9.96
N LEU A 7 -14.34 13.78 9.70
CA LEU A 7 -13.07 13.12 9.40
C LEU A 7 -12.44 13.95 8.28
N ASN A 8 -11.37 14.69 8.59
CA ASN A 8 -10.75 15.52 7.57
C ASN A 8 -10.31 14.58 6.45
N HIS A 9 -10.48 15.01 5.20
CA HIS A 9 -10.08 14.23 4.03
C HIS A 9 -8.65 13.65 4.20
N GLU A 10 -7.74 14.44 4.78
CA GLU A 10 -6.40 14.03 5.17
C GLU A 10 -6.34 12.86 6.17
N ASP A 11 -7.20 12.85 7.19
CA ASP A 11 -7.27 11.76 8.17
C ASP A 11 -7.70 10.45 7.49
N VAL A 12 -8.67 10.52 6.56
CA VAL A 12 -9.11 9.37 5.76
C VAL A 12 -7.97 8.83 4.88
N LEU A 13 -7.25 9.72 4.21
CA LEU A 13 -6.09 9.36 3.38
C LEU A 13 -4.97 8.73 4.22
N ARG A 14 -4.69 9.26 5.42
CA ARG A 14 -3.69 8.69 6.33
C ARG A 14 -4.03 7.28 6.77
N VAL A 15 -5.28 7.03 7.16
CA VAL A 15 -5.76 5.68 7.50
C VAL A 15 -5.64 4.75 6.29
N LYS A 16 -6.05 5.21 5.10
CA LYS A 16 -5.95 4.43 3.87
C LYS A 16 -4.48 4.11 3.51
N LEU A 17 -3.59 5.08 3.68
CA LEU A 17 -2.15 4.93 3.47
C LEU A 17 -1.57 3.85 4.40
N GLU A 18 -1.93 3.88 5.69
CA GLU A 18 -1.49 2.88 6.66
C GLU A 18 -1.96 1.47 6.28
N VAL A 19 -3.24 1.32 5.92
CA VAL A 19 -3.81 0.04 5.46
C VAL A 19 -3.08 -0.46 4.21
N LEU A 20 -2.82 0.40 3.23
CA LEU A 20 -2.11 0.02 2.01
C LEU A 20 -0.66 -0.37 2.30
N ARG A 21 0.03 0.36 3.17
CA ARG A 21 1.40 0.03 3.62
C ARG A 21 1.44 -1.30 4.36
N GLN A 22 0.46 -1.60 5.21
CA GLN A 22 0.35 -2.88 5.89
C GLN A 22 0.13 -4.01 4.88
N LYS A 23 -0.81 -3.84 3.95
CA LYS A 23 -1.08 -4.83 2.89
C LYS A 23 0.13 -5.07 1.97
N HIS A 24 0.91 -4.02 1.70
CA HIS A 24 2.14 -4.15 0.93
C HIS A 24 3.21 -4.98 1.66
N ARG A 25 3.32 -4.86 2.99
CA ARG A 25 4.20 -5.71 3.80
C ARG A 25 3.74 -7.16 3.81
N ASP A 26 2.44 -7.38 4.02
CA ASP A 26 1.84 -8.72 4.01
C ASP A 26 2.07 -9.44 2.66
N LEU A 27 1.93 -8.72 1.54
CA LEU A 27 2.28 -9.25 0.22
C LEU A 27 3.77 -9.61 0.09
N ASP A 28 4.66 -8.85 0.72
CA ASP A 28 6.10 -9.16 0.70
C ASP A 28 6.39 -10.47 1.45
N GLU A 29 5.81 -10.62 2.64
CA GLU A 29 5.91 -11.84 3.45
C GLU A 29 5.32 -13.04 2.71
N ALA A 30 4.16 -12.88 2.06
CA ALA A 30 3.55 -13.92 1.23
C ALA A 30 4.44 -14.31 0.04
N ILE A 31 5.08 -13.34 -0.63
CA ILE A 31 6.03 -13.61 -1.71
C ILE A 31 7.23 -14.40 -1.18
N ASN A 32 7.80 -14.01 -0.05
CA ASN A 32 8.95 -14.69 0.56
C ASN A 32 8.58 -16.15 0.93
N ALA A 33 7.45 -16.35 1.60
CA ALA A 33 6.97 -17.70 1.95
C ALA A 33 6.70 -18.58 0.71
N LEU A 34 6.28 -17.98 -0.41
CA LEU A 34 6.05 -18.71 -1.66
C LEU A 34 7.36 -19.02 -2.41
N GLN A 35 8.40 -18.20 -2.26
CA GLN A 35 9.71 -18.48 -2.87
C GLN A 35 10.30 -19.79 -2.33
N GLU A 36 10.06 -20.09 -1.05
CA GLU A 36 10.52 -21.33 -0.41
C GLU A 36 9.78 -22.59 -0.92
N LYS A 37 8.59 -22.43 -1.52
CA LYS A 37 7.80 -23.55 -2.09
C LYS A 37 8.30 -24.04 -3.45
N GLY A 38 9.26 -23.35 -4.07
CA GLY A 38 9.86 -23.75 -5.33
C GLY A 38 9.06 -23.38 -6.59
N PRO A 39 9.41 -23.95 -7.76
CA PRO A 39 8.98 -23.47 -9.09
C PRO A 39 7.47 -23.54 -9.33
N SER A 40 6.75 -24.42 -8.62
CA SER A 40 5.28 -24.53 -8.71
C SER A 40 4.56 -23.25 -8.27
N ALA A 41 5.19 -22.41 -7.44
CA ALA A 41 4.62 -21.15 -6.97
C ALA A 41 4.97 -19.94 -7.87
N GLN A 42 5.74 -20.12 -8.94
CA GLN A 42 6.32 -19.01 -9.71
C GLN A 42 5.28 -18.11 -10.39
N LEU A 43 4.19 -18.70 -10.91
CA LEU A 43 3.05 -17.94 -11.44
C LEU A 43 2.35 -17.10 -10.36
N THR A 44 2.20 -17.67 -9.16
CA THR A 44 1.60 -16.97 -8.01
C THR A 44 2.50 -15.82 -7.56
N ILE A 45 3.81 -16.06 -7.46
CA ILE A 45 4.80 -15.02 -7.12
C ILE A 45 4.76 -13.88 -8.15
N GLN A 46 4.66 -14.17 -9.45
CA GLN A 46 4.55 -13.13 -10.47
C GLN A 46 3.28 -12.28 -10.31
N ARG A 47 2.14 -12.91 -10.00
CA ARG A 47 0.88 -12.18 -9.72
C ARG A 47 1.02 -11.28 -8.49
N LEU A 48 1.53 -11.82 -7.38
CA LEU A 48 1.71 -11.05 -6.15
C LEU A 48 2.71 -9.89 -6.31
N LYS A 49 3.77 -10.07 -7.11
CA LYS A 49 4.70 -8.98 -7.45
C LYS A 49 4.01 -7.87 -8.23
N LYS A 50 3.10 -8.21 -9.15
CA LYS A 50 2.28 -7.24 -9.88
C LYS A 50 1.33 -6.51 -8.93
N ASP A 51 0.64 -7.23 -8.05
CA ASP A 51 -0.25 -6.64 -7.05
C ASP A 51 0.52 -5.71 -6.10
N LYS A 52 1.73 -6.12 -5.69
CA LYS A 52 2.64 -5.31 -4.87
C LYS A 52 3.04 -4.01 -5.57
N LEU A 53 3.35 -4.06 -6.87
CA LEU A 53 3.63 -2.85 -7.66
C LEU A 53 2.41 -1.91 -7.67
N GLN A 54 1.21 -2.44 -7.92
CA GLN A 54 -0.01 -1.63 -7.92
C GLN A 54 -0.32 -1.03 -6.55
N LEU A 55 -0.01 -1.72 -5.44
CA LEU A 55 -0.13 -1.13 -4.10
C LEU A 55 0.88 -0.01 -3.90
N LYS A 56 2.13 -0.19 -4.35
CA LYS A 56 3.15 0.85 -4.29
C LYS A 56 2.74 2.10 -5.06
N ASP A 57 2.19 1.96 -6.27
CA ASP A 57 1.67 3.08 -7.05
C ASP A 57 0.52 3.81 -6.35
N GLN A 58 -0.40 3.06 -5.71
CA GLN A 58 -1.49 3.66 -4.94
C GLN A 58 -1.01 4.39 -3.69
N ILE A 59 -0.02 3.82 -2.99
CA ILE A 59 0.65 4.44 -1.85
C ILE A 59 1.27 5.76 -2.29
N ALA A 60 2.06 5.75 -3.36
CA ALA A 60 2.71 6.95 -3.89
C ALA A 60 1.71 8.05 -4.27
N ARG A 61 0.56 7.71 -4.86
CA ARG A 61 -0.49 8.69 -5.19
C ARG A 61 -1.11 9.33 -3.93
N ILE A 62 -1.34 8.54 -2.89
CA ILE A 62 -1.91 9.06 -1.63
C ILE A 62 -0.87 9.88 -0.87
N GLU A 63 0.41 9.47 -0.91
CA GLU A 63 1.51 10.25 -0.36
C GLU A 63 1.66 11.59 -1.09
N ASP A 64 1.59 11.61 -2.42
CA ASP A 64 1.63 12.84 -3.22
C ASP A 64 0.47 13.80 -2.87
N GLU A 65 -0.74 13.26 -2.68
CA GLU A 65 -1.91 14.03 -2.26
C GLU A 65 -1.79 14.57 -0.81
N LEU A 66 -1.09 13.85 0.08
CA LEU A 66 -0.86 14.24 1.47
C LEU A 66 0.36 15.16 1.66
N THR A 67 1.38 15.05 0.81
CA THR A 67 2.62 15.83 0.87
C THR A 67 2.92 16.48 -0.48
N PRO A 68 2.11 17.46 -0.93
CA PRO A 68 2.28 18.08 -2.24
C PRO A 68 3.57 18.92 -2.42
N ASP A 69 4.41 19.08 -1.38
CA ASP A 69 5.48 20.09 -1.33
C ASP A 69 6.92 19.52 -1.16
N ILE A 70 7.18 18.25 -1.52
CA ILE A 70 8.52 17.63 -1.32
C ILE A 70 9.20 17.18 -2.64
N ILE A 71 8.53 17.30 -3.79
CA ILE A 71 9.08 16.95 -5.11
C ILE A 71 8.97 18.16 -6.06
N ALA A 72 9.81 19.18 -5.82
CA ALA A 72 10.12 20.27 -6.75
C ALA A 72 11.65 20.46 -6.82
#